data_AF-A0A511R248-F1
#
_entry.id   AF-A0A511R248-F1
#
_cell.length_a   1.000
_cell.length_b   1.000
_cell.length_c   1.000
_cell.angle_alpha   90.00
_cell.angle_beta   90.00
_cell.angle_gamma   90.00
#
_symmetry.space_group_name_H-M   'P 1'
#
loop_
_entity.id
_entity.type
_entity.pdbx_description
1 polymer ?
#
loop_
_entity_poly.entity_id
_entity_poly.type
_entity_poly.pdbx_seq_one_letter_code
_entity_poly.pdbx_strand_id
1 'polypeptide(L)'
;MPAAEVLRRYKDQARTVERGFRFLKDPLFFASSTFLKRAERVMSLGMVMAVALLIYALGEWELRRRLEETGSSLPDQKGRPTAKPTLRWVFQLFIWVRLALLEDRPLVLNLAPHHETAVRLLGAQRYYLLE
;
A
#
# COMPACT_ATOMS: atom_id res chain seq x y z
N MET A 1 -5.59 16.63 30.59
CA MET A 1 -6.19 16.76 29.26
C MET A 1 -7.68 17.00 29.40
N PRO A 2 -8.29 17.92 28.62
CA PRO A 2 -9.73 18.11 28.61
C PRO A 2 -10.48 16.83 28.17
N ALA A 3 -11.66 16.57 28.73
CA ALA A 3 -12.46 15.37 28.42
C ALA A 3 -12.79 15.25 26.91
N ALA A 4 -13.05 16.37 26.25
CA ALA A 4 -13.30 16.41 24.80
C ALA A 4 -12.09 15.95 23.98
N GLU A 5 -10.88 16.30 24.42
CA GLU A 5 -9.65 15.89 23.72
C GLU A 5 -9.38 14.40 23.90
N VAL A 6 -9.64 13.86 25.10
CA VAL A 6 -9.54 12.42 25.38
C VAL A 6 -10.51 11.64 24.48
N LEU A 7 -11.77 12.08 24.40
CA LEU A 7 -12.78 11.42 23.57
C LEU A 7 -12.42 11.46 22.07
N ARG A 8 -11.89 12.59 21.58
CA ARG A 8 -11.43 12.71 20.20
C ARG A 8 -10.31 11.71 19.90
N ARG A 9 -9.26 11.70 20.74
CA ARG A 9 -8.12 10.78 20.55
C ARG A 9 -8.54 9.31 20.60
N TYR A 10 -9.45 8.95 21.51
CA TYR A 10 -9.98 7.59 21.59
C TYR A 10 -10.73 7.19 20.31
N LYS A 11 -11.59 8.07 19.77
CA LYS A 11 -12.32 7.79 18.52
C LYS A 11 -11.41 7.72 17.31
N ASP A 12 -10.32 8.47 17.28
CA ASP A 12 -9.34 8.41 16.18
C ASP A 12 -8.54 7.09 16.16
N GLN A 13 -8.40 6.39 17.30
CA GLN A 13 -7.77 5.07 17.34
C GLN A 13 -8.54 4.04 16.50
N ALA A 14 -9.87 4.10 16.49
CA ALA A 14 -10.71 3.21 15.67
C ALA A 14 -10.45 3.38 14.16
N ARG A 15 -10.12 4.60 13.70
CA ARG A 15 -9.79 4.86 12.29
C ARG A 15 -8.46 4.25 11.86
N THR A 16 -7.54 4.06 12.81
CA THR A 16 -6.13 3.74 12.53
C THR A 16 -5.81 2.29 12.89
N VAL A 17 -6.09 1.90 14.13
CA VAL A 17 -5.75 0.58 14.70
C VAL A 17 -6.68 -0.51 14.19
N GLU A 18 -8.01 -0.32 14.28
CA GLU A 18 -8.98 -1.36 13.93
C GLU A 18 -8.97 -1.68 12.42
N ARG A 19 -8.73 -0.67 11.58
CA ARG A 19 -8.54 -0.86 10.14
C ARG A 19 -7.25 -1.63 9.83
N GLY A 20 -6.18 -1.39 10.57
CA GLY A 20 -4.93 -2.14 10.44
C GLY A 20 -5.08 -3.62 10.79
N PHE A 21 -5.85 -3.95 11.83
CA PHE A 21 -6.13 -5.36 12.17
C PHE A 21 -6.99 -6.09 11.13
N ARG A 22 -7.85 -5.37 10.40
CA ARG A 22 -8.58 -5.95 9.27
C ARG A 22 -7.64 -6.33 8.13
N PHE A 23 -6.61 -5.53 7.88
CA PHE A 23 -5.58 -5.81 6.88
C PHE A 23 -4.79 -7.07 7.23
N LEU A 24 -4.44 -7.28 8.51
CA LEU A 24 -3.78 -8.52 8.96
C LEU A 24 -4.64 -9.78 8.76
N LYS A 25 -5.95 -9.63 8.59
CA LYS A 25 -6.89 -10.74 8.33
C LYS A 25 -7.27 -10.84 6.86
N ASP A 26 -6.69 -10.00 5.99
CA ASP A 26 -7.03 -9.96 4.58
C ASP A 26 -6.55 -11.26 3.89
N PRO A 27 -7.39 -11.91 3.06
CA PRO A 27 -7.03 -13.14 2.33
C PRO A 27 -5.76 -13.02 1.50
N LEU A 28 -5.39 -11.81 1.06
CA LEU A 28 -4.16 -11.56 0.30
C LEU A 28 -2.88 -11.81 1.10
N PHE A 29 -2.94 -11.85 2.43
CA PHE A 29 -1.81 -12.27 3.27
C PHE A 29 -1.68 -13.78 3.40
N PHE A 30 -2.61 -14.54 2.81
CA PHE A 30 -2.61 -16.02 2.82
C PHE A 30 -2.50 -16.62 4.23
N ALA A 31 -2.77 -15.84 5.29
CA ALA A 31 -2.67 -16.29 6.66
C ALA A 31 -3.65 -17.44 6.95
N SER A 32 -4.81 -17.46 6.27
CA SER A 32 -5.79 -18.55 6.34
C SER A 32 -5.37 -19.82 5.60
N SER A 33 -4.49 -19.74 4.59
CA SER A 33 -3.98 -20.91 3.85
C SER A 33 -2.64 -21.41 4.37
N THR A 34 -2.00 -20.68 5.29
CA THR A 34 -0.70 -21.04 5.87
C THR A 34 -0.90 -21.77 7.20
N PHE A 35 -0.80 -23.10 7.19
CA PHE A 35 -0.99 -23.89 8.41
C PHE A 35 0.30 -23.93 9.27
N LEU A 36 0.32 -23.17 10.36
CA LEU A 36 1.46 -23.11 11.28
C LEU A 36 1.22 -24.01 12.49
N LYS A 37 1.93 -25.14 12.57
CA LYS A 37 1.75 -26.15 13.63
C LYS A 37 2.39 -25.80 14.98
N ARG A 38 3.34 -24.86 15.00
CA ARG A 38 4.16 -24.52 16.17
C ARG A 38 3.94 -23.07 16.57
N ALA A 39 3.83 -22.80 17.87
CA ALA A 39 3.54 -21.46 18.40
C ALA A 39 4.61 -20.43 18.00
N GLU A 40 5.87 -20.84 17.92
CA GLU A 40 6.99 -19.98 17.52
C GLU A 40 6.81 -19.46 16.08
N ARG A 41 6.32 -20.32 15.18
CA ARG A 41 6.07 -19.92 13.79
C ARG A 41 4.93 -18.92 13.68
N VAL A 42 3.89 -19.07 14.51
CA VAL A 42 2.77 -18.12 14.57
C VAL A 42 3.26 -16.75 15.02
N MET A 43 4.11 -16.71 16.06
CA MET A 43 4.73 -15.46 16.53
C MET A 43 5.61 -14.81 15.45
N SER A 44 6.45 -15.59 14.76
CA SER A 44 7.28 -15.07 13.67
C SER A 44 6.45 -14.49 12.53
N LEU A 45 5.39 -15.19 12.12
CA LEU A 45 4.48 -14.69 11.08
C LEU A 45 3.79 -13.40 11.55
N GLY A 46 3.28 -13.37 12.79
CA GLY A 46 2.67 -12.18 13.37
C GLY A 46 3.59 -10.96 13.36
N MET A 47 4.88 -11.15 13.67
CA MET A 47 5.88 -10.08 13.60
C MET A 47 6.08 -9.57 12.17
N VAL A 48 6.27 -10.47 11.19
CA VAL A 48 6.42 -10.09 9.78
C VAL A 48 5.19 -9.32 9.29
N MET A 49 3.99 -9.78 9.63
CA MET A 49 2.75 -9.13 9.24
C MET A 49 2.58 -7.76 9.89
N ALA A 50 2.99 -7.59 11.16
CA ALA A 50 2.98 -6.30 11.84
C ALA A 50 3.96 -5.29 11.19
N VAL A 51 5.16 -5.74 10.84
CA VAL A 51 6.13 -4.91 10.10
C VAL A 51 5.60 -4.55 8.72
N ALA A 52 4.99 -5.49 8.01
CA ALA A 52 4.35 -5.22 6.72
C ALA A 52 3.23 -4.16 6.88
N LEU A 53 2.36 -4.30 7.88
CA LEU A 53 1.31 -3.31 8.15
C LEU A 53 1.89 -1.91 8.40
N LEU A 54 2.99 -1.80 9.15
CA LEU A 54 3.68 -0.53 9.37
C LEU A 54 4.17 0.08 8.05
N ILE A 55 4.83 -0.72 7.19
CA ILE A 55 5.31 -0.26 5.88
C ILE A 55 4.14 0.23 5.03
N TYR A 56 3.02 -0.49 5.01
CA TYR A 56 1.83 -0.09 4.26
C TYR A 56 1.24 1.22 4.79
N ALA A 57 1.16 1.39 6.11
CA ALA A 57 0.64 2.60 6.73
C ALA A 57 1.52 3.82 6.41
N LEU A 58 2.85 3.67 6.50
CA LEU A 58 3.80 4.73 6.18
C LEU A 58 3.77 5.10 4.69
N GLY A 59 3.75 4.10 3.80
CA GLY A 59 3.68 4.34 2.36
C GLY A 59 2.34 4.98 1.95
N GLU A 60 1.22 4.57 2.56
CA GLU A 60 -0.09 5.19 2.34
C GLU A 60 -0.12 6.64 2.83
N TRP A 61 0.46 6.91 4.00
CA TRP A 61 0.57 8.27 4.53
C TRP A 61 1.41 9.16 3.61
N GLU A 62 2.60 8.72 3.23
CA GLU A 62 3.51 9.51 2.39
C GLU A 62 2.92 9.74 0.99
N LEU A 63 2.32 8.72 0.37
CA LEU A 63 1.69 8.86 -0.93
C LEU A 63 0.53 9.86 -0.89
N ARG A 64 -0.34 9.79 0.12
CA ARG A 64 -1.46 10.73 0.26
C ARG A 64 -0.99 12.16 0.51
N ARG A 65 0.03 12.32 1.35
CA ARG A 65 0.66 13.63 1.60
C ARG A 65 1.15 14.24 0.29
N ARG A 66 1.90 13.49 -0.52
CA ARG A 66 2.39 13.98 -1.81
C ARG A 66 1.28 14.23 -2.83
N LEU A 67 0.24 13.38 -2.88
CA LEU A 67 -0.92 13.60 -3.75
C LEU A 67 -1.65 14.91 -3.41
N GLU A 68 -1.78 15.22 -2.12
CA GLU A 68 -2.37 16.48 -1.64
C GLU A 68 -1.47 17.68 -2.00
N GLU A 69 -0.15 17.56 -1.80
CA GLU A 69 0.84 18.61 -2.15
C GLU A 69 0.88 18.92 -3.65
N THR A 70 0.76 17.90 -4.52
CA THR A 70 0.83 18.09 -5.99
C THR A 70 -0.54 18.28 -6.64
N GLY A 71 -1.64 18.27 -5.88
CA GLY A 71 -3.01 18.33 -6.42
C GLY A 71 -3.35 17.18 -7.38
N SER A 72 -2.61 16.07 -7.31
CA SER A 72 -2.73 14.93 -8.22
C SER A 72 -3.70 13.88 -7.67
N SER A 73 -4.15 12.96 -8.52
CA SER A 73 -5.00 11.85 -8.10
C SER A 73 -4.61 10.55 -8.80
N LEU A 74 -4.94 9.43 -8.17
CA LEU A 74 -4.82 8.09 -8.75
C LEU A 74 -6.22 7.50 -8.97
N PRO A 75 -6.40 6.62 -9.96
CA PRO A 75 -7.68 5.93 -10.13
C PRO A 75 -7.95 5.04 -8.91
N ASP A 76 -9.20 4.93 -8.47
CA ASP A 76 -9.67 3.95 -7.48
C ASP A 76 -10.03 2.61 -8.16
N GLN A 77 -10.53 1.64 -7.40
CA GLN A 77 -10.97 0.33 -7.93
C GLN A 77 -12.08 0.40 -8.98
N LYS A 78 -12.78 1.53 -9.08
CA LYS A 78 -13.83 1.80 -10.06
C LYS A 78 -13.35 2.76 -11.16
N GLY A 79 -12.05 3.08 -11.21
CA GLY A 79 -11.43 3.98 -12.17
C GLY A 79 -11.62 5.48 -11.88
N ARG A 80 -12.21 5.86 -10.74
CA ARG A 80 -12.47 7.27 -10.39
C ARG A 80 -11.24 7.91 -9.76
N PRO A 81 -10.97 9.20 -10.02
CA PRO A 81 -9.85 9.88 -9.38
C PRO A 81 -10.04 9.96 -7.86
N THR A 82 -9.00 9.59 -7.11
CA THR A 82 -8.94 9.70 -5.65
C THR A 82 -7.59 10.25 -5.20
N ALA A 83 -7.62 11.19 -4.27
CA ALA A 83 -6.44 11.67 -3.53
C ALA A 83 -6.13 10.80 -2.30
N LYS A 84 -7.00 9.82 -1.99
CA LYS A 84 -6.87 8.95 -0.81
C LYS A 84 -6.82 7.47 -1.18
N PRO A 85 -5.94 7.05 -2.11
CA PRO A 85 -5.78 5.63 -2.42
C PRO A 85 -5.22 4.88 -1.20
N THR A 86 -5.40 3.56 -1.18
CA THR A 86 -4.69 2.69 -0.22
C THR A 86 -3.44 2.15 -0.86
N LEU A 87 -2.35 1.95 -0.10
CA LEU A 87 -1.12 1.41 -0.71
C LEU A 87 -1.33 0.00 -1.27
N ARG A 88 -2.23 -0.77 -0.64
CA ARG A 88 -2.71 -2.06 -1.18
C ARG A 88 -3.27 -1.92 -2.59
N TRP A 89 -4.17 -0.96 -2.81
CA TRP A 89 -4.72 -0.71 -4.13
C TRP A 89 -3.64 -0.25 -5.13
N VAL A 90 -2.71 0.58 -4.67
CA VAL A 90 -1.59 1.04 -5.51
C VAL A 90 -0.79 -0.16 -6.01
N PHE A 91 -0.42 -1.12 -5.16
CA PHE A 91 0.24 -2.34 -5.62
C PHE A 91 -0.60 -3.16 -6.60
N GLN A 92 -1.92 -3.17 -6.44
CA GLN A 92 -2.81 -3.84 -7.39
C GLN A 92 -2.82 -3.17 -8.77
N LEU A 93 -2.63 -1.85 -8.85
CA LEU A 93 -2.47 -1.15 -10.15
C LEU A 93 -1.30 -1.75 -10.95
N PHE A 94 -0.20 -2.08 -10.28
CA PHE A 94 1.00 -2.62 -10.94
C PHE A 94 0.95 -4.12 -11.26
N ILE A 95 -0.11 -4.86 -10.90
CA ILE A 95 -0.19 -6.33 -11.13
C ILE A 95 -0.03 -6.70 -12.60
N TRP A 96 -0.42 -5.82 -13.53
CA TRP A 96 -0.35 -6.07 -14.97
C TRP A 96 0.87 -5.44 -15.65
N VAL A 97 1.65 -4.65 -14.92
CA VAL A 97 2.93 -4.13 -15.41
C VAL A 97 3.90 -5.30 -15.50
N ARG A 98 4.60 -5.41 -16.63
CA ARG A 98 5.52 -6.51 -16.94
C ARG A 98 6.82 -5.95 -17.48
N LEU A 99 7.93 -6.61 -17.18
CA LEU A 99 9.21 -6.36 -17.80
C LEU A 99 9.46 -7.45 -18.84
N ALA A 100 9.70 -7.07 -20.09
CA ALA A 100 10.09 -7.95 -21.18
C ALA A 100 11.52 -7.62 -21.62
N LEU A 101 12.25 -8.61 -22.11
CA LEU A 101 13.57 -8.43 -22.71
C LEU A 101 13.45 -8.74 -24.20
N LEU A 102 13.72 -7.75 -25.05
CA LEU A 102 13.74 -7.93 -26.50
C LEU A 102 15.12 -7.53 -27.01
N GLU A 103 15.84 -8.48 -27.59
CA GLU A 103 17.21 -8.25 -28.12
C GLU A 103 18.13 -7.58 -27.09
N ASP A 104 18.14 -8.12 -25.86
CA ASP A 104 18.88 -7.60 -24.69
C ASP A 104 18.49 -6.19 -24.21
N ARG A 105 17.41 -5.62 -24.75
CA ARG A 105 16.84 -4.35 -24.27
C ARG A 105 15.65 -4.58 -23.35
N PRO A 106 15.69 -4.06 -22.11
CA PRO A 106 14.57 -4.19 -21.20
C PRO A 106 13.45 -3.21 -21.60
N LEU A 107 12.22 -3.73 -21.68
CA LEU A 107 11.02 -2.99 -22.06
C LEU A 107 9.94 -3.17 -20.99
N VAL A 108 9.37 -2.07 -20.50
CA VAL A 108 8.23 -2.12 -19.57
C VAL A 108 6.92 -2.11 -20.37
N LEU A 109 6.13 -3.17 -20.21
CA LEU A 109 4.83 -3.35 -20.84
C LEU A 109 3.70 -2.93 -19.89
N ASN A 110 2.57 -2.50 -20.48
CA ASN A 110 1.35 -2.08 -19.78
C ASN A 110 1.53 -0.90 -18.81
N LEU A 111 2.53 -0.05 -19.07
CA LEU A 111 2.73 1.16 -18.31
C LEU A 111 1.80 2.26 -18.81
N ALA A 112 0.79 2.58 -18.02
CA ALA A 112 -0.13 3.70 -18.26
C ALA A 112 0.23 4.95 -17.43
N PRO A 113 -0.26 6.16 -17.78
CA PRO A 113 0.15 7.41 -17.13
C PRO A 113 -0.03 7.46 -15.61
N HIS A 114 -1.07 6.81 -15.08
CA HIS A 114 -1.30 6.74 -13.63
C HIS A 114 -0.23 5.92 -12.90
N HIS A 115 0.39 4.95 -13.56
CA HIS A 115 1.55 4.22 -13.01
C HIS A 115 2.74 5.16 -12.88
N GLU A 116 3.04 5.96 -13.90
CA GLU A 116 4.13 6.93 -13.83
C GLU A 116 3.93 7.94 -12.70
N THR A 117 2.70 8.47 -12.56
CA THR A 117 2.34 9.35 -11.44
C THR A 117 2.61 8.66 -10.10
N ALA A 118 2.12 7.43 -9.91
CA ALA A 118 2.35 6.69 -8.67
C ALA A 118 3.84 6.41 -8.42
N VAL A 119 4.60 6.03 -9.44
CA VAL A 119 6.03 5.73 -9.34
C VAL A 119 6.84 6.98 -8.99
N ARG A 120 6.55 8.13 -9.63
CA ARG A 120 7.20 9.41 -9.31
C ARG A 120 6.91 9.86 -7.89
N LEU A 121 5.66 9.76 -7.46
CA LEU A 121 5.27 10.09 -6.09
C LEU A 121 5.93 9.18 -5.06
N LEU A 122 6.13 7.90 -5.36
CA LEU A 122 6.80 6.94 -4.48
C LEU A 122 8.33 6.98 -4.55
N GLY A 123 8.93 7.75 -5.47
CA GLY A 123 10.38 7.80 -5.64
C GLY A 123 10.97 6.50 -6.23
N ALA A 124 10.19 5.77 -7.02
CA ALA A 124 10.54 4.45 -7.54
C ALA A 124 10.90 4.44 -9.04
N GLN A 125 11.12 5.60 -9.65
CA GLN A 125 11.29 5.79 -11.11
C GLN A 125 12.35 4.86 -11.71
N ARG A 126 13.49 4.75 -11.02
CA ARG A 126 14.61 3.88 -11.39
C ARG A 126 14.21 2.42 -11.61
N TYR A 127 13.23 1.90 -10.87
CA TYR A 127 12.82 0.50 -10.96
C TYR A 127 11.89 0.22 -12.15
N TYR A 128 11.31 1.26 -12.74
CA TYR A 128 10.38 1.17 -13.87
C TYR A 128 10.97 1.74 -15.16
N LEU A 129 12.30 1.95 -15.21
CA LEU A 129 12.99 2.54 -16.37
C LEU A 129 12.39 3.88 -16.80
N LEU A 130 11.86 4.63 -15.83
CA LEU A 130 11.42 6.00 -15.99
C LEU A 130 12.59 6.87 -15.52
N GLU A 131 13.19 7.62 -16.44
CA GLU A 131 14.22 8.61 -16.12
C GLU A 131 13.59 9.92 -15.64
#